data_AF-A0A9P3WHK1-F1
#
_entry.id   AF-A0A9P3WHK1-F1
#
_cell.length_a   1.000
_cell.length_b   1.000
_cell.length_c   1.000
_cell.angle_alpha   90.00
_cell.angle_beta   90.00
_cell.angle_gamma   90.00
#
_symmetry.space_group_name_H-M   'P 1'
#
loop_
_entity.id
_entity.type
_entity.pdbx_description
1 polymer ?
#
loop_
_entity_poly.entity_id
_entity_poly.type
_entity_poly.pdbx_seq_one_letter_code
_entity_poly.pdbx_strand_id
1 'polypeptide(L)'
;RLQLRLLMARIAEQYGKTEMALLLLDELDGSSQGVTLAQWEPELIFEIKARQLKLLRLRAHRHADKALLARKMETLLGTLVAIDPARAAVLCDSQHKD
;
A
#
# COMPACT_ATOMS: atom_id res chain seq x y z
N ARG A 1 -19.19 -1.62 -2.24
CA ARG A 1 -18.70 -0.58 -1.30
C ARG A 1 -17.16 -0.46 -1.33
N LEU A 2 -16.40 -1.55 -1.26
CA LEU A 2 -14.92 -1.49 -1.28
C LEU A 2 -14.34 -0.98 -2.61
N GLN A 3 -14.90 -1.41 -3.76
CA GLN A 3 -14.49 -0.93 -5.08
C GLN A 3 -14.64 0.59 -5.26
N LEU A 4 -15.69 1.19 -4.69
CA LEU A 4 -15.92 2.64 -4.74
C LEU A 4 -14.86 3.39 -3.91
N ARG A 5 -14.53 2.88 -2.71
CA ARG A 5 -13.47 3.46 -1.89
C ARG A 5 -12.08 3.30 -2.52
N LEU A 6 -11.81 2.19 -3.21
CA LEU A 6 -10.59 2.02 -4.00
C LEU A 6 -10.52 3.06 -5.14
N LEU A 7 -11.64 3.29 -5.83
CA LEU A 7 -11.72 4.31 -6.88
C LEU A 7 -11.42 5.71 -6.32
N MET A 8 -11.98 6.04 -5.15
CA MET A 8 -11.71 7.31 -4.47
C MET A 8 -10.23 7.46 -4.11
N ALA A 9 -9.59 6.40 -3.61
CA ALA A 9 -8.16 6.41 -3.31
C ALA A 9 -7.30 6.61 -4.58
N ARG A 10 -7.66 5.95 -5.70
CA ARG A 10 -6.98 6.13 -7.00
C ARG A 10 -7.10 7.55 -7.54
N ILE A 11 -8.29 8.15 -7.44
CA ILE A 11 -8.51 9.54 -7.86
C ILE A 11 -7.69 10.48 -6.97
N ALA A 12 -7.70 10.30 -5.65
CA ALA A 12 -6.88 11.11 -4.74
C ALA A 12 -5.38 11.00 -5.06
N GLU A 13 -4.89 9.79 -5.37
CA GLU A 13 -3.50 9.57 -5.82
C GLU A 13 -3.20 10.33 -7.12
N GLN A 14 -4.06 10.22 -8.14
CA GLN A 14 -3.87 10.84 -9.46
C GLN A 14 -3.80 12.37 -9.39
N TYR A 15 -4.55 12.99 -8.48
CA TYR A 15 -4.57 14.45 -8.29
C TYR A 15 -3.58 14.95 -7.21
N GLY A 16 -2.62 14.11 -6.79
CA GLY A 16 -1.55 14.50 -5.88
C GLY A 16 -1.99 14.71 -4.42
N LYS A 17 -3.20 14.28 -4.04
CA LYS A 17 -3.71 14.35 -2.67
C LYS A 17 -3.23 13.15 -1.85
N THR A 18 -1.91 13.05 -1.67
CA THR A 18 -1.23 11.88 -1.07
C THR A 18 -1.77 11.50 0.30
N GLU A 19 -1.99 12.46 1.20
CA GLU A 19 -2.51 12.18 2.55
C GLU A 19 -3.93 11.59 2.51
N MET A 20 -4.79 12.12 1.64
CA MET A 20 -6.16 11.62 1.48
C MET A 20 -6.16 10.20 0.90
N ALA A 21 -5.29 9.92 -0.09
CA ALA A 21 -5.14 8.58 -0.64
C ALA A 21 -4.70 7.58 0.42
N LEU A 22 -3.77 7.96 1.31
CA LEU A 22 -3.32 7.10 2.42
C LEU A 22 -4.43 6.80 3.42
N LEU A 23 -5.18 7.82 3.87
CA LEU A 23 -6.29 7.64 4.82
C LEU A 23 -7.38 6.71 4.26
N LEU A 24 -7.73 6.87 2.99
CA LEU A 24 -8.72 6.02 2.31
C LEU A 24 -8.25 4.57 2.18
N LEU A 25 -6.96 4.34 1.93
CA LEU A 25 -6.39 3.00 1.84
C LEU A 25 -6.31 2.33 3.23
N ASP A 26 -5.98 3.07 4.28
CA ASP A 26 -5.95 2.55 5.67
C ASP A 26 -7.34 2.14 6.17
N GLU A 27 -8.38 2.94 5.90
CA GLU A 27 -9.78 2.58 6.23
C GLU A 27 -10.21 1.31 5.49
N LEU A 28 -9.81 1.19 4.22
CA LEU A 28 -10.17 0.05 3.38
C LEU A 28 -9.45 -1.22 3.82
N ASP A 29 -8.18 -1.11 4.21
CA ASP A 29 -7.40 -2.20 4.78
C ASP A 29 -8.00 -2.68 6.12
N GLY A 30 -8.30 -1.75 7.04
CA GLY A 30 -8.97 -2.09 8.31
C GLY A 30 -10.34 -2.75 8.11
N SER A 31 -11.11 -2.29 7.11
CA SER A 31 -12.38 -2.91 6.72
C SER A 31 -12.22 -4.31 6.10
N SER A 32 -11.04 -4.62 5.54
CA SER A 32 -10.73 -5.91 4.93
C SER A 32 -10.28 -6.96 5.95
N GLN A 33 -9.81 -6.57 7.13
CA GLN A 33 -9.38 -7.49 8.19
C GLN A 33 -10.55 -8.24 8.85
N GLY A 34 -11.77 -7.69 8.80
CA GLY A 34 -12.97 -8.31 9.39
C GLY A 34 -13.73 -9.25 8.45
N VAL A 35 -13.36 -9.32 7.17
CA VAL A 35 -14.04 -10.13 6.16
C VAL A 35 -12.99 -11.04 5.53
N THR A 36 -13.36 -12.28 5.18
CA THR A 36 -12.53 -13.24 4.42
C THR A 36 -12.01 -12.73 3.06
N LEU A 37 -12.08 -11.44 2.75
CA LEU A 37 -11.63 -10.79 1.52
C LEU A 37 -10.18 -11.09 1.16
N ALA A 38 -9.29 -11.27 2.13
CA ALA A 38 -7.92 -11.72 1.85
C ALA A 38 -7.85 -13.13 1.23
N GLN A 39 -8.85 -13.98 1.50
CA GLN A 39 -9.01 -15.31 0.91
C GLN A 39 -9.82 -15.28 -0.41
N TRP A 40 -10.77 -14.36 -0.55
CA TRP A 40 -11.65 -14.28 -1.74
C TRP A 40 -11.08 -13.42 -2.88
N GLU A 41 -10.30 -12.38 -2.58
CA GLU A 41 -9.78 -11.40 -3.55
C GLU A 41 -8.33 -10.99 -3.22
N PRO A 42 -7.36 -11.92 -3.28
CA PRO A 42 -5.95 -11.65 -2.95
C PRO A 42 -5.33 -10.57 -3.85
N GLU A 43 -5.81 -10.44 -5.10
CA GLU A 43 -5.34 -9.43 -6.05
C GLU A 43 -5.66 -8.00 -5.59
N LEU A 44 -6.84 -7.79 -5.00
CA LEU A 44 -7.28 -6.49 -4.50
C LEU A 44 -6.43 -6.07 -3.30
N ILE A 45 -6.20 -6.99 -2.36
CA ILE A 45 -5.34 -6.73 -1.19
C ILE A 45 -3.91 -6.44 -1.63
N PHE A 46 -3.38 -7.19 -2.59
CA PHE A 46 -2.06 -6.91 -3.16
C PHE A 46 -1.98 -5.49 -3.72
N GLU A 47 -2.98 -5.05 -4.49
CA GLU A 47 -2.99 -3.70 -5.08
C GLU A 47 -2.99 -2.60 -4.01
N ILE A 48 -3.82 -2.76 -2.97
CA ILE A 48 -3.91 -1.80 -1.85
C ILE A 48 -2.55 -1.65 -1.18
N LYS A 49 -1.93 -2.78 -0.81
CA LYS A 49 -0.65 -2.83 -0.11
C LYS A 49 0.50 -2.29 -0.97
N ALA A 50 0.51 -2.60 -2.26
CA ALA A 50 1.53 -2.10 -3.20
C ALA A 50 1.44 -0.58 -3.36
N ARG A 51 0.22 -0.02 -3.40
CA ARG A 51 0.01 1.44 -3.45
C ARG A 51 0.43 2.13 -2.14
N GLN A 52 0.08 1.57 -0.98
CA GLN A 52 0.55 2.08 0.32
C GLN A 52 2.08 2.14 0.36
N LEU A 53 2.77 1.08 -0.08
CA LEU A 53 4.23 1.03 -0.15
C LEU A 53 4.81 2.13 -1.05
N LYS A 54 4.25 2.33 -2.25
CA LYS A 54 4.66 3.39 -3.18
C LYS A 54 4.55 4.79 -2.56
N LEU A 55 3.43 5.08 -1.90
CA LEU A 55 3.19 6.39 -1.27
C LEU A 55 4.12 6.63 -0.07
N LEU A 56 4.39 5.59 0.73
CA LEU A 56 5.34 5.68 1.84
C LEU A 56 6.77 5.95 1.36
N ARG A 57 7.19 5.35 0.24
CA ARG A 57 8.49 5.68 -0.39
C ARG A 57 8.55 7.15 -0.77
N LEU A 58 7.56 7.67 -1.48
CA LEU A 58 7.50 9.10 -1.85
C LEU A 58 7.54 10.02 -0.62
N ARG A 59 6.92 9.60 0.48
CA ARG A 59 6.95 10.34 1.75
C ARG A 59 8.32 10.28 2.42
N ALA A 60 9.00 9.13 2.44
CA ALA A 60 10.30 8.97 3.08
C ALA A 60 11.39 9.88 2.48
N HIS A 61 11.27 10.26 1.21
CA HIS A 61 12.19 11.21 0.56
C HIS A 61 12.06 12.65 1.10
N ARG A 62 10.92 13.01 1.69
CA ARG A 62 10.60 14.39 2.11
C ARG A 62 10.58 14.61 3.62
N HIS A 63 10.64 13.55 4.44
CA HIS A 63 10.41 13.63 5.89
C HIS A 63 11.60 13.12 6.72
N ALA A 64 11.75 13.66 7.93
CA ALA A 64 12.84 13.33 8.86
C ALA A 64 12.67 11.97 9.57
N ASP A 65 11.44 11.48 9.74
CA ASP A 65 11.12 10.23 10.47
C ASP A 65 11.36 8.96 9.63
N LYS A 66 12.53 8.86 9.00
CA LYS A 66 12.88 7.79 8.06
C LYS A 66 12.82 6.40 8.69
N ALA A 67 13.18 6.26 9.98
CA ALA A 67 13.21 4.97 10.67
C ALA A 67 11.80 4.36 10.88
N LEU A 68 10.82 5.19 11.26
CA LEU A 68 9.45 4.73 11.45
C LEU A 68 8.81 4.36 10.10
N LEU A 69 9.09 5.13 9.06
CA LEU A 69 8.64 4.84 7.70
C LEU A 69 9.27 3.56 7.16
N ALA A 70 10.57 3.33 7.39
CA ALA A 70 11.26 2.11 6.99
C ALA A 70 10.60 0.86 7.59
N ARG A 71 10.31 0.86 8.90
CA ARG A 71 9.67 -0.29 9.56
C ARG A 71 8.25 -0.57 9.03
N LYS A 72 7.49 0.47 8.71
CA LYS A 72 6.17 0.32 8.05
C LYS A 72 6.29 -0.26 6.64
N MET A 73 7.28 0.19 5.87
CA MET A 73 7.54 -0.32 4.52
C MET A 73 7.98 -1.79 4.53
N GLU A 74 8.82 -2.20 5.47
CA GLU A 74 9.21 -3.61 5.66
C GLU A 74 8.00 -4.50 5.98
N THR A 75 7.13 -4.04 6.88
CA THR A 75 5.90 -4.77 7.25
C THR A 75 4.97 -4.96 6.04
N LEU A 76 4.84 -3.92 5.21
CA LEU A 76 4.06 -3.97 3.97
C LEU A 76 4.67 -4.91 2.94
N LEU A 77 5.99 -4.89 2.77
CA LEU A 77 6.70 -5.82 1.89
C LEU A 77 6.52 -7.27 2.33
N GLY A 78 6.64 -7.56 3.63
CA GLY A 78 6.39 -8.90 4.16
C GLY A 78 4.97 -9.40 3.84
N THR A 79 3.98 -8.53 3.98
CA THR A 79 2.58 -8.85 3.63
C THR A 79 2.41 -9.12 2.13
N LEU A 80 3.04 -8.29 1.27
CA LEU A 80 2.98 -8.47 -0.18
C LEU A 80 3.62 -9.78 -0.64
N VAL A 81 4.77 -10.13 -0.07
CA VAL A 81 5.47 -11.40 -0.34
C VAL A 81 4.64 -12.60 0.08
N ALA A 82 3.92 -12.50 1.21
CA ALA A 82 3.03 -13.56 1.67
C ALA A 82 1.80 -13.77 0.76
N ILE A 83 1.35 -12.73 0.04
CA ILE A 83 0.23 -12.80 -0.91
C ILE A 83 0.70 -13.32 -2.27
N ASP A 84 1.73 -12.72 -2.85
CA ASP A 84 2.28 -13.11 -4.14
C ASP A 84 3.78 -12.74 -4.22
N PRO A 85 4.69 -13.71 -4.05
CA PRO A 85 6.12 -13.45 -4.04
C PRO A 85 6.66 -13.04 -5.42
N ALA A 86 6.06 -13.53 -6.51
CA ALA A 86 6.51 -13.21 -7.88
C ALA A 86 6.22 -11.74 -8.21
N ARG A 87 5.02 -11.25 -7.87
CA ARG A 87 4.67 -9.84 -8.03
C ARG A 87 5.42 -8.94 -7.05
N ALA A 88 5.65 -9.40 -5.82
CA ALA A 88 6.36 -8.63 -4.81
C ALA A 88 7.85 -8.43 -5.14
N ALA A 89 8.50 -9.39 -5.81
CA ALA A 89 9.92 -9.30 -6.18
C ALA A 89 10.24 -8.01 -6.96
N VAL A 90 9.39 -7.60 -7.90
CA VAL A 90 9.56 -6.36 -8.68
C VAL A 90 9.49 -5.10 -7.80
N LEU A 91 8.78 -5.17 -6.67
CA LEU A 91 8.67 -4.07 -5.72
C LEU A 91 9.88 -3.98 -4.80
N CYS A 92 10.64 -5.06 -4.60
CA CYS A 92 11.86 -5.06 -3.80
C CYS A 92 13.01 -4.30 -4.50
N ASP A 93 13.12 -4.43 -5.82
CA ASP A 93 14.21 -3.81 -6.61
C ASP A 93 14.17 -2.27 -6.63
N SER A 94 12.99 -1.69 -6.41
CA SER A 94 12.81 -0.24 -6.34
C SER A 94 13.23 0.38 -5.00
N GLN A 95 13.75 -0.40 -4.04
CA GLN A 95 14.42 0.11 -2.83
C GLN A 95 15.88 0.55 -3.10
N HIS A 96 16.50 0.05 -4.18
CA HIS A 96 17.95 0.20 -4.43
C HIS A 96 18.29 1.07 -5.66
N LYS A 97 17.29 1.66 -6.32
CA LYS A 97 17.48 2.65 -7.38
C LYS A 97 17.37 4.06 -6.79
N ASP A 98 18.34 4.41 -5.97
CA ASP A 98 18.72 5.80 -5.66
C ASP A 98 20.21 5.97 -6.00
#